data_AF-T1G0X0-F1
#
_entry.id   AF-T1G0X0-F1
#
_cell.length_a   1.000
_cell.length_b   1.000
_cell.length_c   1.000
_cell.angle_alpha   90.00
_cell.angle_beta   90.00
_cell.angle_gamma   90.00
#
_symmetry.space_group_name_H-M   'P 1'
#
loop_
_entity.id
_entity.type
_entity.pdbx_description
1 polymer ?
#
loop_
_entity_poly.entity_id
_entity_poly.type
_entity_poly.pdbx_seq_one_letter_code
_entity_poly.pdbx_strand_id
1 'polypeptide(L)'
;MENDPSVGSFIPAMYDILKCLEKEPHDLTVKINELKSQLQKTREMVEQLQGVDLSKDLQLRQMEILRQQLNAKTDLLRKYKNSCYFDVPK
;
A
#
# COMPACT_ATOMS: atom_id res chain seq x y z
N MET A 1 -0.79 -4.64 6.92
CA MET A 1 -2.04 -4.17 6.30
C MET A 1 -2.28 -5.09 5.11
N GLU A 2 -3.17 -6.06 5.29
CA GLU A 2 -3.70 -6.84 4.16
C GLU A 2 -4.29 -5.85 3.15
N ASN A 3 -3.91 -5.97 1.89
CA ASN A 3 -4.58 -5.28 0.80
C ASN A 3 -5.98 -5.88 0.71
N ASP A 4 -6.96 -5.20 1.30
CA ASP A 4 -8.37 -5.54 1.13
C ASP A 4 -8.70 -5.44 -0.38
N PRO A 5 -9.09 -6.55 -1.04
CA PRO A 5 -9.42 -6.56 -2.46
C PRO A 5 -10.63 -5.68 -2.82
N SER A 6 -11.33 -5.12 -1.82
CA SER A 6 -12.40 -4.12 -2.05
C SER A 6 -11.89 -2.71 -2.35
N VAL A 7 -10.60 -2.40 -2.05
CA VAL A 7 -10.02 -1.06 -2.24
C VAL A 7 -9.86 -0.77 -3.73
N GLY A 8 -10.85 -0.09 -4.31
CA GLY A 8 -10.83 0.34 -5.71
C GLY A 8 -11.89 -0.30 -6.61
N SER A 9 -12.76 -1.16 -6.08
CA SER A 9 -13.90 -1.69 -6.86
C SER A 9 -15.04 -0.69 -6.90
N PHE A 10 -15.03 0.21 -7.89
CA PHE A 10 -16.05 1.25 -8.08
C PHE A 10 -17.16 0.84 -9.06
N ILE A 11 -16.90 -0.16 -9.90
CA ILE A 11 -17.81 -0.59 -10.97
C ILE A 11 -19.18 -1.03 -10.44
N PRO A 12 -19.30 -1.80 -9.34
CA PRO A 12 -20.61 -2.17 -8.80
C PRO A 12 -21.42 -0.95 -8.35
N ALA A 13 -20.78 0.02 -7.68
CA ALA A 13 -21.43 1.24 -7.23
C ALA A 13 -21.87 2.13 -8.42
N MET A 14 -21.06 2.23 -9.47
CA MET A 14 -21.42 2.92 -10.71
C MET A 14 -22.62 2.25 -11.39
N TYR A 15 -22.63 0.92 -11.47
CA TYR A 15 -23.73 0.15 -12.04
C TYR A 15 -25.03 0.37 -11.27
N ASP A 16 -24.99 0.39 -9.94
CA ASP A 16 -26.16 0.66 -9.11
C ASP A 16 -26.73 2.07 -9.32
N ILE A 17 -25.85 3.08 -9.50
CA ILE A 17 -26.26 4.45 -9.83
C ILE A 17 -26.97 4.49 -11.19
N LEU A 18 -26.41 3.83 -12.21
CA LEU A 18 -27.03 3.73 -13.53
C LEU A 18 -28.40 3.05 -13.47
N LYS A 19 -28.53 1.98 -12.67
CA LYS A 19 -29.80 1.28 -12.48
C LYS A 19 -30.85 2.12 -11.74
N CYS A 20 -30.43 2.94 -10.77
CA CYS A 20 -31.33 3.90 -10.08
C CYS A 20 -31.80 5.00 -11.02
N LEU A 21 -30.95 5.49 -11.93
CA LEU A 21 -31.34 6.46 -12.96
C LEU A 21 -32.46 5.93 -13.88
N GLU A 22 -32.49 4.63 -14.15
CA GLU A 22 -33.47 4.01 -15.05
C GLU A 22 -34.82 3.70 -14.40
N LYS A 23 -34.87 3.44 -13.08
CA LYS A 23 -36.04 2.79 -12.44
C LYS A 23 -36.72 3.62 -11.35
N GLU A 24 -35.98 4.12 -10.37
CA GLU A 24 -36.51 4.93 -9.26
C GLU A 24 -35.42 5.91 -8.78
N PRO A 25 -35.64 7.23 -8.88
CA PRO A 25 -34.63 8.24 -8.51
C PRO A 25 -34.48 8.43 -6.99
N HIS A 26 -35.24 7.70 -6.17
CA HIS A 26 -35.05 7.76 -4.73
C HIS A 26 -33.65 7.21 -4.40
N ASP A 27 -32.91 7.91 -3.55
CA ASP A 27 -31.54 7.59 -3.13
C ASP A 27 -30.42 7.75 -4.17
N LEU A 28 -30.69 8.23 -5.39
CA LEU A 28 -29.64 8.48 -6.39
C LEU A 28 -28.55 9.43 -5.85
N THR A 29 -28.96 10.54 -5.25
CA THR A 29 -28.05 11.54 -4.65
C THR A 29 -27.22 10.93 -3.53
N VAL A 30 -27.80 10.02 -2.74
CA VAL A 30 -27.10 9.33 -1.65
C VAL A 30 -26.00 8.43 -2.21
N LYS A 31 -26.33 7.57 -3.18
CA LYS A 31 -25.38 6.67 -3.86
C LYS A 31 -24.24 7.42 -4.55
N ILE A 32 -24.53 8.56 -5.18
CA ILE A 32 -23.51 9.42 -5.79
C ILE A 32 -22.56 9.98 -4.73
N ASN A 33 -23.09 10.44 -3.59
CA ASN A 33 -22.28 10.96 -2.49
C ASN A 33 -21.43 9.87 -1.83
N GLU A 34 -21.96 8.65 -1.69
CA GLU A 34 -21.21 7.49 -1.19
C GLU A 34 -20.04 7.15 -2.10
N LEU A 35 -20.28 7.05 -3.42
CA LEU A 35 -19.22 6.81 -4.41
C LEU A 35 -18.16 7.92 -4.37
N LYS A 36 -18.57 9.18 -4.28
CA LYS A 36 -17.65 10.32 -4.14
C LYS A 36 -16.78 10.21 -2.88
N SER A 37 -17.39 9.85 -1.75
CA SER A 37 -16.66 9.65 -0.49
C SER A 37 -15.68 8.48 -0.58
N GLN A 38 -16.09 7.37 -1.21
CA GLN A 38 -15.23 6.21 -1.43
C GLN A 38 -14.02 6.57 -2.31
N LEU A 39 -14.24 7.27 -3.42
CA LEU A 39 -13.17 7.76 -4.30
C LEU A 39 -12.20 8.67 -3.56
N GLN A 40 -12.71 9.59 -2.73
CA GLN A 40 -11.87 10.50 -1.94
C GLN A 40 -11.01 9.73 -0.93
N LYS A 41 -11.59 8.77 -0.20
CA LYS A 41 -10.84 7.91 0.72
C LYS A 41 -9.76 7.10 -0.01
N THR A 42 -10.08 6.52 -1.16
CA THR A 42 -9.09 5.78 -1.96
C THR A 42 -7.97 6.71 -2.45
N ARG A 43 -8.30 7.94 -2.88
CA ARG A 43 -7.30 8.94 -3.27
C ARG A 43 -6.37 9.29 -2.12
N GLU A 44 -6.91 9.56 -0.94
CA GLU A 44 -6.14 9.83 0.28
C GLU A 44 -5.23 8.64 0.64
N MET A 45 -5.74 7.40 0.56
CA MET A 45 -4.94 6.20 0.78
C MET A 45 -3.77 6.09 -0.20
N VAL A 46 -4.01 6.34 -1.50
CA VAL A 46 -2.97 6.32 -2.53
C VAL A 46 -1.90 7.38 -2.25
N GLU A 47 -2.29 8.58 -1.82
CA GLU A 47 -1.36 9.65 -1.45
C GLU A 47 -0.49 9.31 -0.23
N GLN A 48 -0.96 8.43 0.67
CA GLN A 48 -0.17 7.95 1.81
C GLN A 48 0.76 6.77 1.46
N LEU A 49 0.71 6.23 0.24
CA LEU A 49 1.58 5.14 -0.16
C LEU A 49 3.03 5.62 -0.30
N GLN A 50 3.95 4.94 0.38
CA GLN A 50 5.37 5.26 0.28
C GLN A 50 5.88 5.08 -1.15
N GLY A 51 6.57 6.10 -1.66
CA GLY A 51 7.13 6.08 -3.00
C GLY A 51 6.13 6.39 -4.11
N VAL A 52 4.88 6.76 -3.81
CA VAL A 52 3.89 7.18 -4.82
C VAL A 52 4.35 8.38 -5.65
N ASP A 53 5.25 9.19 -5.08
CA ASP A 53 5.92 10.34 -5.68
C ASP A 53 7.13 9.97 -6.56
N LEU A 54 7.59 8.71 -6.50
CA LEU A 54 8.77 8.24 -7.22
C LEU A 54 8.40 7.59 -8.56
N SER A 55 9.29 7.74 -9.53
CA SER A 55 9.18 6.96 -10.77
C SER A 55 9.41 5.48 -10.50
N LYS A 56 8.85 4.62 -11.36
CA LYS A 56 9.01 3.16 -11.27
C LYS A 56 10.47 2.73 -11.16
N ASP A 57 11.35 3.30 -11.98
CA ASP A 57 12.77 2.94 -11.97
C ASP A 57 13.46 3.33 -10.65
N LEU A 58 13.09 4.48 -10.07
CA LEU A 58 13.59 4.91 -8.78
C LEU A 58 13.10 4.00 -7.64
N GLN A 59 11.82 3.62 -7.65
CA GLN A 59 11.26 2.67 -6.67
C GLN A 59 11.99 1.32 -6.72
N LEU A 60 12.20 0.77 -7.92
CA LEU A 60 12.91 -0.49 -8.12
C LEU A 60 14.37 -0.40 -7.65
N ARG A 61 15.06 0.70 -7.95
CA ARG A 61 16.43 0.92 -7.49
C ARG A 61 16.51 1.02 -5.97
N GLN A 62 15.57 1.70 -5.32
CA GLN A 62 15.53 1.81 -3.86
C GLN A 62 15.27 0.45 -3.21
N MET A 63 14.40 -0.37 -3.79
CA MET A 63 14.15 -1.75 -3.38
C MET A 63 15.43 -2.61 -3.44
N GLU A 64 16.19 -2.51 -4.53
CA GLU A 64 17.48 -3.20 -4.70
C GLU A 64 18.47 -2.81 -3.59
N ILE A 65 18.61 -1.50 -3.33
CA ILE A 65 19.50 -0.97 -2.28
C ILE A 65 19.10 -1.49 -0.90
N LEU A 66 17.79 -1.46 -0.57
CA LEU A 66 17.30 -1.95 0.72
C LEU A 66 17.59 -3.44 0.93
N ARG A 67 17.44 -4.26 -0.13
CA ARG A 67 17.79 -5.69 -0.09
C ARG A 67 19.28 -5.90 0.17
N GLN A 68 20.14 -5.15 -0.50
CA GLN A 68 21.59 -5.22 -0.30
C GLN A 68 21.98 -4.81 1.13
N GLN A 69 21.40 -3.73 1.65
CA GLN A 69 21.62 -3.28 3.02
C GLN A 69 21.17 -4.32 4.05
N LEU A 70 20.02 -4.95 3.83
CA LEU A 70 19.52 -6.02 4.70
C LEU A 70 20.52 -7.18 4.74
N ASN A 71 20.95 -7.67 3.58
CA ASN A 71 21.93 -8.75 3.48
C ASN A 71 23.23 -8.40 4.22
N ALA A 72 23.79 -7.22 3.96
CA ALA A 72 25.02 -6.76 4.60
C ALA A 72 24.89 -6.65 6.12
N LYS A 73 23.77 -6.11 6.62
CA LYS A 73 23.48 -6.02 8.06
C LYS A 73 23.32 -7.40 8.70
N THR A 74 22.60 -8.32 8.04
CA THR A 74 22.43 -9.70 8.51
C THR A 74 23.76 -10.45 8.55
N ASP A 75 24.62 -10.29 7.54
CA ASP A 75 25.94 -10.90 7.52
C ASP A 75 26.85 -10.33 8.61
N LEU A 76 26.79 -9.02 8.86
CA LEU A 76 27.52 -8.38 9.94
C LEU A 76 27.06 -8.90 11.32
N LEU A 77 25.75 -8.98 11.56
CA LEU A 77 25.20 -9.57 12.78
C LEU A 77 25.61 -11.05 12.93
N ARG A 78 25.62 -11.82 11.84
CA ARG A 78 26.10 -13.20 11.84
C ARG A 78 27.58 -13.28 12.21
N LYS A 79 28.43 -12.41 11.66
CA LYS A 79 29.85 -12.32 12.01
C LYS A 79 30.01 -12.00 13.49
N TYR A 80 29.32 -10.99 14.03
CA TYR A 80 29.38 -10.69 15.46
C TYR A 80 28.91 -11.86 16.32
N LYS A 81 27.83 -12.56 15.93
CA LYS A 81 27.36 -13.75 16.64
C LYS A 81 28.40 -14.88 16.65
N ASN A 82 29.05 -15.13 15.51
CA ASN A 82 29.99 -16.24 15.34
C ASN A 82 31.41 -15.92 15.83
N SER A 83 31.79 -14.64 15.87
CA SER A 83 33.09 -14.15 16.34
C SER A 83 33.09 -13.73 17.82
N CYS A 84 31.93 -13.74 18.50
CA CYS A 84 31.84 -13.56 19.94
C CYS A 84 32.25 -14.84 20.69
N TYR A 85 33.49 -15.28 20.49
CA TYR A 85 34.31 -15.81 21.57
C TYR A 85 35.21 -14.65 21.99
N PHE A 86 34.68 -13.76 22.83
CA PHE A 86 35.56 -12.92 23.63
C PHE A 86 36.25 -13.87 24.60
N ASP A 87 37.52 -14.18 24.36
CA ASP A 87 38.42 -14.62 25.41
C ASP A 87 38.41 -13.52 26.46
N VAL A 88 37.59 -13.69 27.50
CA VAL A 88 37.68 -12.90 28.73
C VAL A 88 38.86 -13.50 29.48
N PRO A 89 40.02 -12.81 29.58
CA PRO A 89 41.13 -13.33 30.35
C PRO A 89 40.69 -13.44 31.81
N LYS A 90 40.90 -14.62 32.41
CA LYS A 90 40.71 -14.86 33.86
C LYS A 90 41.76 -14.14 34.68
#